data_AF-A0A349TF44-F1
#
_entry.id   AF-A0A349TF44-F1
#
_cell.length_a   1.000
_cell.length_b   1.000
_cell.length_c   1.000
_cell.angle_alpha   90.00
_cell.angle_beta   90.00
_cell.angle_gamma   90.00
#
_symmetry.space_group_name_H-M   'P 1'
#
loop_
_entity.id
_entity.type
_entity.pdbx_description
1 polymer ?
#
loop_
_entity_poly.entity_id
_entity_poly.type
_entity_poly.pdbx_seq_one_letter_code
_entity_poly.pdbx_strand_id
1 'polypeptide(L)'
;MENLTETAIIISVAFLTVGWVVHSWLRMKMGYPLENSWGKAIYPKNDQAVERVKLLTQENAELRAELGSMKDRLSNVERIVTDSGYHLTHEIDRLRDEREGKEVN
;
A
#
# COMPACT_ATOMS: atom_id res chain seq x y z
N MET A 1 -37.59 -18.04 -57.08
CA MET A 1 -36.68 -17.00 -56.55
C MET A 1 -36.81 -16.82 -55.03
N GLU A 2 -37.86 -17.35 -54.38
CA GLU A 2 -38.09 -17.22 -52.93
C GLU A 2 -37.04 -17.92 -52.04
N ASN A 3 -36.56 -19.11 -52.40
CA ASN A 3 -35.53 -19.81 -51.62
C ASN A 3 -34.17 -19.09 -51.60
N LEU A 4 -33.84 -18.36 -52.67
CA LEU A 4 -32.59 -17.59 -52.75
C LEU A 4 -32.64 -16.35 -51.85
N THR A 5 -33.81 -15.72 -51.72
CA THR A 5 -34.00 -14.59 -50.81
C THR A 5 -33.98 -15.04 -49.34
N GLU A 6 -34.60 -16.17 -49.01
CA GLU A 6 -34.58 -16.70 -47.64
C GLU A 6 -33.17 -17.14 -47.21
N THR A 7 -32.44 -17.83 -48.07
CA THR A 7 -31.07 -18.26 -47.78
C THR A 7 -30.11 -17.06 -47.63
N ALA A 8 -30.25 -16.01 -48.45
CA ALA A 8 -29.46 -14.79 -48.31
C ALA A 8 -29.72 -14.07 -46.97
N ILE A 9 -30.98 -14.05 -46.51
CA ILE A 9 -31.35 -13.47 -45.21
C ILE A 9 -30.75 -14.29 -44.07
N ILE A 10 -30.84 -15.63 -44.12
CA ILE A 10 -30.28 -16.49 -43.07
C ILE A 10 -28.76 -16.33 -42.98
N ILE A 11 -28.08 -16.29 -44.13
CA ILE A 11 -26.62 -16.13 -44.18
C ILE A 11 -26.20 -14.77 -43.60
N SER A 12 -26.88 -13.69 -43.97
CA SER A 12 -26.55 -12.36 -43.46
C SER A 12 -26.76 -12.23 -41.94
N VAL A 13 -27.84 -12.80 -41.40
CA VAL A 13 -28.08 -12.83 -39.94
C VAL A 13 -27.01 -13.67 -39.22
N ALA A 14 -26.60 -14.80 -39.80
CA ALA A 14 -25.52 -15.62 -39.25
C ALA A 14 -24.18 -14.86 -39.21
N PHE A 15 -23.84 -14.10 -40.25
CA PHE A 15 -22.62 -13.28 -40.24
C PHE A 15 -22.67 -12.14 -39.22
N LEU A 16 -23.82 -11.49 -39.03
CA LEU A 16 -23.99 -10.43 -38.03
C LEU A 16 -23.82 -10.95 -36.60
N THR A 17 -24.40 -12.12 -36.30
CA THR A 17 -24.30 -12.74 -34.98
C THR A 17 -22.88 -13.20 -34.67
N VAL A 18 -22.22 -13.87 -35.63
CA VAL A 18 -20.81 -14.27 -35.49
C VAL A 18 -19.90 -13.04 -35.34
N GLY A 19 -20.13 -11.99 -36.13
CA GLY A 19 -19.40 -10.73 -36.01
C GLY A 19 -19.51 -10.10 -34.61
N TRP A 20 -20.71 -10.09 -34.03
CA TRP A 20 -20.92 -9.55 -32.67
C TRP A 20 -20.25 -10.40 -31.58
N VAL A 21 -20.29 -11.73 -31.71
CA VAL A 21 -19.63 -12.65 -30.78
C VAL A 21 -18.11 -12.48 -30.84
N VAL A 22 -17.53 -12.43 -32.05
CA VAL A 22 -16.09 -12.22 -32.24
C VAL A 22 -15.67 -10.85 -31.73
N HIS A 23 -16.46 -9.80 -31.98
CA HIS A 23 -16.20 -8.45 -31.47
C HIS A 23 -16.20 -8.40 -29.93
N SER A 24 -17.17 -9.05 -29.30
CA SER A 24 -17.26 -9.14 -27.84
C SER A 24 -16.12 -9.99 -27.26
N TRP A 25 -15.72 -11.06 -27.94
CA TRP A 25 -14.59 -11.91 -27.57
C TRP A 25 -13.25 -11.17 -27.64
N LEU A 26 -13.03 -10.37 -28.69
CA LEU A 26 -11.82 -9.57 -28.83
C LEU A 26 -11.71 -8.53 -27.70
N ARG A 27 -12.82 -7.86 -27.35
CA ARG A 27 -12.87 -6.93 -26.21
C ARG A 27 -12.52 -7.62 -24.89
N MET A 28 -13.07 -8.80 -24.64
CA MET A 28 -12.76 -9.60 -23.45
C MET A 28 -11.27 -9.96 -23.39
N LYS A 29 -10.70 -10.39 -24.52
CA LYS A 29 -9.28 -10.78 -24.60
C LYS A 29 -8.32 -9.60 -24.48
N MET A 30 -8.69 -8.41 -24.95
CA MET A 30 -7.88 -7.18 -24.84
C MET A 30 -8.05 -6.46 -23.50
N GLY A 31 -8.83 -7.00 -22.56
CA GLY A 31 -8.92 -6.44 -21.21
C GLY A 31 -9.70 -5.13 -21.11
N TYR A 32 -10.53 -4.81 -22.11
CA TYR A 32 -11.51 -3.73 -21.95
C TYR A 32 -12.54 -4.17 -20.91
N PRO A 33 -12.87 -3.32 -19.92
CA PRO A 33 -13.84 -3.68 -18.90
C PRO A 33 -15.15 -4.04 -19.59
N LEU A 34 -15.71 -5.19 -19.23
CA LEU A 34 -17.06 -5.56 -19.59
C LEU A 34 -17.99 -4.56 -18.89
N GLU A 35 -18.33 -3.46 -19.56
CA GLU A 35 -19.38 -2.57 -19.12
C GLU A 35 -20.69 -3.38 -19.07
N ASN A 36 -21.39 -3.30 -17.93
CA ASN A 36 -22.82 -3.60 -17.93
C ASN A 36 -23.54 -2.60 -18.85
N SER A 37 -24.77 -2.90 -19.28
CA SER A 37 -25.59 -2.01 -20.13
C SER A 37 -25.91 -0.63 -19.53
N TRP A 38 -25.24 -0.20 -18.45
CA TRP A 38 -25.39 1.06 -17.74
C TRP A 38 -24.04 1.75 -17.44
N GLY A 39 -22.97 1.44 -18.21
CA GLY A 39 -21.72 2.21 -18.19
C GLY A 39 -20.89 2.08 -16.92
N LYS A 40 -21.10 1.03 -16.12
CA LYS A 40 -20.25 0.73 -14.97
C LYS A 40 -19.24 -0.32 -15.38
N ALA A 41 -17.97 0.06 -15.43
CA ALA A 41 -16.84 -0.84 -15.62
C ALA A 41 -16.86 -1.92 -14.52
N ILE A 42 -17.25 -3.15 -14.87
CA ILE A 42 -17.04 -4.30 -14.00
C ILE A 42 -15.56 -4.65 -14.13
N TYR A 43 -14.74 -4.11 -13.24
CA TYR A 43 -13.38 -4.59 -13.08
C TYR A 43 -13.47 -6.04 -12.57
N PRO A 44 -12.95 -7.03 -13.31
CA PRO A 44 -12.82 -8.37 -12.76
C PRO A 44 -11.97 -8.24 -11.50
N LYS A 45 -12.51 -8.68 -10.35
CA LYS A 45 -11.79 -8.69 -9.08
C LYS A 45 -10.53 -9.52 -9.30
N ASN A 46 -9.42 -8.84 -9.50
CA ASN A 46 -8.13 -9.44 -9.74
C ASN A 46 -7.67 -9.95 -8.37
N ASP A 47 -7.89 -11.24 -8.09
CA ASP A 47 -7.62 -11.86 -6.78
C ASP A 47 -6.18 -11.61 -6.32
N GLN A 48 -5.25 -11.54 -7.28
CA GLN A 48 -3.85 -11.17 -7.07
C GLN A 48 -3.64 -9.74 -6.54
N ALA A 49 -4.49 -8.78 -6.90
CA ALA A 49 -4.38 -7.41 -6.40
C ALA A 49 -4.83 -7.34 -4.94
N VAL A 50 -5.87 -8.09 -4.56
CA VAL A 50 -6.35 -8.19 -3.18
C VAL A 50 -5.32 -8.91 -2.31
N GLU A 51 -4.71 -9.97 -2.83
CA GLU A 51 -3.64 -10.69 -2.13
C GLU A 51 -2.40 -9.81 -1.93
N ARG A 52 -1.96 -9.05 -2.94
CA ARG A 52 -0.87 -8.08 -2.80
C ARG A 52 -1.17 -6.98 -1.79
N VAL A 53 -2.39 -6.45 -1.77
CA VAL A 53 -2.80 -5.45 -0.76
C VAL A 53 -2.74 -6.06 0.64
N LYS A 54 -3.12 -7.33 0.80
CA LYS A 54 -3.01 -8.05 2.08
C LYS A 54 -1.57 -8.27 2.51
N LEU A 55 -0.67 -8.60 1.60
CA LEU A 55 0.77 -8.73 1.87
C LEU A 55 1.39 -7.37 2.26
N LEU A 56 1.14 -6.32 1.46
CA LEU A 56 1.60 -4.97 1.76
C LEU A 56 1.06 -4.43 3.09
N THR A 57 -0.18 -4.77 3.46
CA THR A 57 -0.75 -4.36 4.75
C THR A 57 -0.04 -5.04 5.92
N GLN A 58 0.37 -6.31 5.75
CA GLN A 58 1.17 -7.02 6.75
C GLN A 58 2.57 -6.42 6.88
N GLU A 59 3.25 -6.16 5.76
CA GLU A 59 4.58 -5.50 5.77
C GLU A 59 4.51 -4.11 6.43
N ASN A 60 3.47 -3.32 6.16
CA ASN A 60 3.28 -2.03 6.80
C ASN A 60 3.04 -2.15 8.31
N ALA A 61 2.38 -3.21 8.79
CA ALA A 61 2.18 -3.44 10.22
C ALA A 61 3.50 -3.82 10.92
N GLU A 62 4.33 -4.65 10.28
CA GLU A 62 5.65 -5.02 10.77
C GLU A 62 6.59 -3.81 10.82
N LEU A 63 6.68 -3.03 9.75
CA LEU A 63 7.50 -1.81 9.71
C LEU A 63 7.08 -0.81 10.78
N ARG A 64 5.78 -0.68 11.06
CA ARG A 64 5.30 0.19 12.14
C ARG A 64 5.70 -0.30 13.51
N ALA A 65 5.72 -1.62 13.73
CA ALA A 65 6.21 -2.21 14.97
C ALA A 65 7.73 -1.99 15.13
N GLU A 66 8.51 -2.19 14.07
CA GLU A 66 9.94 -1.95 14.06
C GLU A 66 10.26 -0.47 14.35
N LEU A 67 9.59 0.45 13.66
CA LEU A 67 9.71 1.90 13.91
C LEU A 67 9.31 2.28 15.35
N GLY A 68 8.29 1.63 15.92
CA GLY A 68 7.91 1.79 17.32
C GLY A 68 9.07 1.41 18.26
N SER A 69 9.69 0.25 18.04
CA SER A 69 10.83 -0.20 18.84
C SER A 69 12.05 0.73 18.73
N MET A 70 12.31 1.27 17.54
CA MET A 70 13.38 2.25 17.34
C MET A 70 13.09 3.56 18.05
N LYS A 71 11.83 4.02 18.04
CA LYS A 71 11.39 5.22 18.77
C LYS A 71 11.58 5.05 20.28
N ASP A 72 11.21 3.91 20.85
CA ASP A 72 11.38 3.65 22.29
C ASP A 72 12.87 3.67 22.70
N ARG A 73 13.74 3.11 21.85
CA ARG A 73 15.19 3.17 22.05
C ARG A 73 15.72 4.60 21.95
N LEU A 74 15.25 5.38 20.98
CA LEU A 74 15.63 6.78 20.84
C LEU A 74 15.21 7.60 22.06
N SER A 75 14.00 7.38 22.59
CA SER A 75 13.55 8.03 23.82
C SER A 75 14.41 7.66 25.03
N ASN A 76 14.82 6.39 25.15
CA ASN A 76 15.76 5.98 26.19
C ASN A 76 17.12 6.66 26.04
N VAL A 77 17.64 6.78 24.82
CA VAL A 77 18.90 7.50 24.56
C VAL A 77 18.76 8.98 24.89
N GLU A 78 17.68 9.63 24.49
CA GLU A 78 17.38 11.02 24.82
C GLU A 78 17.37 11.25 26.34
N ARG A 79 16.74 10.34 27.10
CA ARG A 79 16.73 10.41 28.56
C ARG A 79 18.13 10.27 29.14
N ILE A 80 18.94 9.31 28.67
CA ILE A 80 20.32 9.11 29.15
C ILE A 80 21.16 10.36 28.90
N VAL A 81 21.10 10.90 27.68
CA VAL A 81 21.90 12.08 27.30
C VAL A 81 21.48 13.31 28.11
N THR A 82 20.18 13.52 28.28
CA THR A 82 19.65 14.66 29.04
C THR A 82 19.95 14.53 30.53
N ASP A 83 19.63 13.41 31.17
CA ASP A 83 19.85 13.22 32.61
C ASP A 83 21.34 13.20 32.98
N SER A 84 22.20 12.56 32.16
CA SER A 84 23.64 12.47 32.45
C SER A 84 24.33 13.84 32.35
N GLY A 85 23.88 14.70 31.43
CA GLY A 85 24.43 16.05 31.27
C GLY A 85 24.24 16.90 32.53
N TYR A 86 23.03 16.91 33.09
CA TYR A 86 22.74 17.68 34.31
C TYR A 86 23.40 17.08 35.56
N HIS A 87 23.40 15.74 35.70
CA HIS A 87 24.03 15.07 36.84
C HIS A 87 25.53 15.35 36.92
N LEU A 88 26.25 15.23 35.80
CA LEU A 88 27.70 15.45 35.78
C LEU A 88 28.06 16.90 36.15
N THR A 89 27.33 17.89 35.63
CA THR A 89 27.58 19.30 35.98
C THR A 89 27.36 19.55 37.47
N HIS A 90 26.28 19.02 38.06
CA HIS A 90 26.01 19.16 39.49
C HIS A 90 27.09 18.48 40.35
N GLU A 91 27.58 17.32 39.92
CA GLU A 91 28.65 16.61 40.61
C GLU A 91 29.99 17.36 40.53
N ILE A 92 30.29 17.98 39.39
CA ILE A 92 31.47 18.84 39.21
C ILE A 92 31.40 20.06 40.14
N ASP A 93 30.26 20.77 40.16
CA ASP A 93 30.11 21.96 41.00
C ASP A 93 30.23 21.60 42.49
N ARG A 94 29.63 20.48 42.93
CA ARG A 94 29.78 19.99 44.31
C ARG A 94 31.23 19.69 44.67
N LEU A 95 31.98 19.00 43.79
CA LEU A 95 33.40 18.71 44.02
C LEU A 95 34.25 19.99 44.05
N ARG A 96 33.87 21.01 43.28
CA ARG A 96 34.55 22.30 43.27
C ARG A 96 34.32 23.08 44.57
N ASP A 97 33.07 23.12 45.06
CA ASP A 97 32.72 23.76 46.34
C ASP A 97 33.41 23.07 47.52
N GLU A 98 33.46 21.73 47.54
CA GLU A 98 34.18 20.96 48.57
C GLU A 98 35.68 21.25 48.55
N ARG A 99 36.27 21.44 47.37
CA ARG A 99 37.69 21.80 47.24
C ARG A 99 37.95 23.22 47.74
N GLU A 100 37.14 24.20 47.33
CA GLU A 100 37.27 25.59 47.78
C GLU A 100 37.12 25.66 49.31
N GLY A 101 36.14 24.98 49.90
CA GLY A 101 35.96 24.91 51.36
C GLY A 101 37.12 24.26 52.13
N LYS A 102 37.92 23.43 51.47
CA LYS A 102 39.13 22.82 52.02
C LYS A 102 40.36 23.72 51.96
N GLU A 103 40.37 24.73 51.09
CA GLU A 103 41.48 25.69 50.94
C GLU A 103 41.35 26.89 51.89
N VAL A 104 40.17 27.10 52.50
CA VAL A 104 39.91 28.21 53.45
C VAL A 104 40.05 27.81 54.93
N ASN A 105 40.39 26.55 55.24
CA ASN A 105 40.55 26.00 56.59
C ASN A 105 41.95 25.40 56.74
#